data_AF-A0A914K4B4-F1
#
_entry.id   AF-A0A914K4B4-F1
#
_cell.length_a   1.000
_cell.length_b   1.000
_cell.length_c   1.000
_cell.angle_alpha   90.00
_cell.angle_beta   90.00
_cell.angle_gamma   90.00
#
_symmetry.space_group_name_H-M   'P 1'
#
loop_
_entity.id
_entity.type
_entity.pdbx_description
1 polymer ?
#
loop_
_entity_poly.entity_id
_entity_poly.type
_entity_poly.pdbx_seq_one_letter_code
_entity_poly.pdbx_strand_id
1 'polypeptide(L)'
;MNKLIADVYGPEEAVNIDEVQAVNIDEVREAYGITIARMKSKKFKAEAIVDMLDDNVNNFALYNFAQNERRRGSKVWLYYFEHHNPVITAGLKLFMPFSAATHCTELAYLLDTNLYLMPYKKTKDDLKVIEIITTCFTNFAKYGDPNGPPSDATVSESLFNLSWEPVSEQFPEKHLKILPTPIQKNTFETRRCEKFSKFYEKL
;
A
#
# COMPACT_ATOMS: atom_id res chain seq x y z
N MET A 1 -29.30 0.51 -8.41
CA MET A 1 -28.19 0.86 -7.51
C MET A 1 -28.70 1.56 -6.26
N ASN A 2 -29.49 2.63 -6.38
CA ASN A 2 -30.06 3.38 -5.23
C ASN A 2 -30.90 2.53 -4.26
N LYS A 3 -31.61 1.51 -4.76
CA LYS A 3 -32.39 0.61 -3.89
C LYS A 3 -31.51 -0.27 -2.99
N LEU A 4 -30.37 -0.73 -3.49
CA LEU A 4 -29.44 -1.60 -2.76
C LEU A 4 -28.70 -0.85 -1.64
N ILE A 5 -28.50 0.46 -1.80
CA ILE A 5 -27.82 1.32 -0.82
C ILE A 5 -28.79 1.70 0.32
N ALA A 6 -30.04 2.03 -0.01
CA ALA A 6 -31.08 2.30 0.98
C ALA A 6 -31.40 1.07 1.85
N ASP A 7 -31.34 -0.13 1.27
CA ASP A 7 -31.56 -1.39 1.99
C ASP A 7 -30.42 -1.73 2.98
N VAL A 8 -29.22 -1.15 2.83
CA VAL A 8 -28.05 -1.41 3.68
C VAL A 8 -27.80 -0.33 4.73
N TYR A 9 -28.03 0.94 4.40
CA TYR A 9 -27.65 2.09 5.25
C TYR A 9 -28.85 2.86 5.84
N GLY A 10 -30.09 2.49 5.47
CA GLY A 10 -31.30 3.13 5.97
C GLY A 10 -31.66 4.42 5.20
N PRO A 11 -32.93 4.86 5.28
CA PRO A 11 -33.47 5.94 4.44
C PRO A 11 -32.92 7.33 4.75
N GLU A 12 -32.23 7.52 5.87
CA GLU A 12 -31.64 8.81 6.29
C GLU A 12 -30.20 9.03 5.80
N GLU A 13 -29.54 8.00 5.27
CA GLU A 13 -28.18 8.07 4.70
C GLU A 13 -28.17 7.96 3.17
N ALA A 14 -29.25 8.43 2.51
CA ALA A 14 -29.24 8.59 1.06
C ALA A 14 -28.26 9.73 0.70
N VAL A 15 -26.98 9.38 0.54
CA VAL A 15 -25.94 10.28 0.02
C VAL A 15 -26.49 10.94 -1.24
N ASN A 16 -26.60 12.27 -1.21
CA ASN A 16 -27.02 13.06 -2.33
C ASN A 16 -25.98 12.91 -3.46
N ILE A 17 -26.28 12.05 -4.43
CA ILE A 17 -25.36 11.66 -5.50
C ILE A 17 -24.98 12.88 -6.37
N ASP A 18 -25.80 13.94 -6.34
CA ASP A 18 -25.54 15.19 -7.04
C ASP A 18 -24.54 16.09 -6.29
N GLU A 19 -24.38 15.97 -4.96
CA GLU A 19 -23.30 16.61 -4.19
C GLU A 19 -21.94 15.89 -4.36
N VAL A 20 -21.95 14.64 -4.82
CA VAL A 20 -20.73 13.86 -5.14
C VAL A 20 -20.10 14.29 -6.49
N GLN A 21 -20.67 15.29 -7.19
CA GLN A 21 -20.06 15.92 -8.36
C GLN A 21 -19.17 17.11 -7.94
N ALA A 22 -17.87 17.17 -8.21
CA ALA A 22 -17.15 16.64 -9.35
C ALA A 22 -15.74 16.20 -8.95
N VAL A 23 -15.54 14.89 -8.78
CA VAL A 23 -14.21 14.34 -9.05
C VAL A 23 -13.93 14.64 -10.53
N ASN A 24 -12.94 15.48 -10.80
CA ASN A 24 -12.56 15.81 -12.16
C ASN A 24 -12.08 14.54 -12.86
N ILE A 25 -12.88 14.02 -13.80
CA ILE A 25 -12.59 12.78 -14.50
C ILE A 25 -11.25 12.83 -15.23
N ASP A 26 -10.80 14.02 -15.63
CA ASP A 26 -9.52 14.20 -16.30
C ASP A 26 -8.35 14.11 -15.31
N GLU A 27 -8.52 14.56 -14.07
CA GLU A 27 -7.51 14.38 -13.01
C GLU A 27 -7.40 12.91 -12.59
N VAL A 28 -8.53 12.18 -12.54
CA VAL A 28 -8.52 10.71 -12.35
C VAL A 28 -7.82 10.03 -13.53
N ARG A 29 -8.13 10.42 -14.76
CA ARG A 29 -7.48 9.85 -15.94
C ARG A 29 -5.98 10.11 -15.93
N GLU A 30 -5.55 11.31 -15.57
CA GLU A 30 -4.13 11.66 -15.46
C GLU A 30 -3.45 10.83 -14.36
N ALA A 31 -4.06 10.75 -13.18
CA ALA A 31 -3.56 10.00 -12.03
C ALA A 31 -3.29 8.51 -12.35
N TYR A 32 -4.18 7.87 -13.11
CA TYR A 32 -4.01 6.48 -13.54
C TYR A 32 -3.39 6.35 -14.94
N GLY A 33 -2.96 7.46 -15.55
CA GLY A 33 -2.43 7.51 -16.91
C GLY A 33 -3.36 6.94 -17.98
N ILE A 34 -4.67 7.05 -17.79
CA ILE A 34 -5.71 6.56 -18.70
C ILE A 34 -5.77 7.46 -19.94
N THR A 35 -5.46 6.87 -21.10
CA THR A 35 -5.61 7.52 -22.40
C THR A 35 -6.37 6.62 -23.36
N ILE A 36 -6.99 7.20 -24.41
CA ILE A 36 -7.69 6.42 -25.45
C ILE A 36 -6.78 5.35 -26.05
N ALA A 37 -5.50 5.67 -26.26
CA ALA A 37 -4.52 4.74 -26.79
C ALA A 37 -4.25 3.56 -25.83
N ARG A 38 -3.98 3.83 -24.55
CA ARG A 38 -3.70 2.79 -23.55
C ARG A 38 -4.93 1.93 -23.26
N MET A 39 -6.12 2.51 -23.29
CA MET A 39 -7.41 1.81 -23.16
C MET A 39 -7.71 0.85 -24.30
N LYS A 40 -6.90 0.75 -25.35
CA LYS A 40 -7.01 -0.35 -26.32
C LYS A 40 -6.43 -1.67 -25.78
N SER A 41 -5.51 -1.61 -24.80
CA SER A 41 -4.89 -2.78 -24.20
C SER A 41 -5.77 -3.38 -23.10
N LYS A 42 -6.18 -4.64 -23.26
CA LYS A 42 -6.91 -5.39 -22.21
C LYS A 42 -6.09 -5.49 -20.91
N LYS A 43 -4.78 -5.65 -21.02
CA LYS A 43 -3.87 -5.71 -19.88
C LYS A 43 -3.87 -4.39 -19.10
N PHE A 44 -3.71 -3.27 -19.80
CA PHE A 44 -3.74 -1.95 -19.15
C PHE A 44 -5.07 -1.67 -18.45
N LYS A 45 -6.21 -2.05 -19.08
CA LYS A 45 -7.52 -1.91 -18.42
C LYS A 45 -7.58 -2.66 -17.10
N ALA A 46 -7.08 -3.90 -17.08
CA ALA A 46 -7.09 -4.73 -15.89
C ALA A 46 -6.16 -4.16 -14.80
N GLU A 47 -4.95 -3.71 -15.15
CA GLU A 47 -4.02 -3.05 -14.24
C GLU A 47 -4.63 -1.76 -13.65
N ALA A 48 -5.18 -0.89 -14.49
CA ALA A 48 -5.81 0.35 -14.02
C ALA A 48 -6.99 0.10 -13.07
N ILE A 49 -7.81 -0.93 -13.33
CA ILE A 49 -8.89 -1.32 -12.41
C ILE A 49 -8.32 -1.79 -11.07
N VAL A 50 -7.24 -2.58 -11.08
CA VAL A 50 -6.59 -3.04 -9.85
C VAL A 50 -6.01 -1.87 -9.07
N ASP A 51 -5.31 -0.94 -9.72
CA ASP A 51 -4.74 0.25 -9.07
C ASP A 51 -5.85 1.12 -8.44
N MET A 52 -6.96 1.31 -9.15
CA MET A 52 -8.12 2.05 -8.65
C MET A 52 -8.76 1.38 -7.44
N LEU A 53 -8.89 0.05 -7.46
CA LEU A 53 -9.44 -0.71 -6.34
C LEU A 53 -8.49 -0.67 -5.13
N ASP A 54 -7.19 -0.81 -5.33
CA ASP A 54 -6.21 -0.77 -4.25
C ASP A 54 -6.19 0.59 -3.56
N ASP A 55 -6.26 1.68 -4.35
CA ASP A 55 -6.34 3.03 -3.78
C ASP A 55 -7.63 3.26 -3.00
N ASN A 56 -8.76 2.78 -3.53
CA ASN A 56 -10.07 2.98 -2.89
C ASN A 56 -10.21 2.18 -1.59
N VAL A 57 -9.76 0.93 -1.59
CA VAL A 57 -9.95 -0.01 -0.46
C VAL A 57 -8.86 0.15 0.60
N ASN A 58 -7.61 0.41 0.21
CA ASN A 58 -6.47 0.40 1.13
C ASN A 58 -5.80 1.77 1.24
N ASN A 59 -5.22 2.27 0.14
CA ASN A 59 -4.20 3.32 0.23
C ASN A 59 -4.78 4.66 0.68
N PHE A 60 -6.01 4.99 0.28
CA PHE A 60 -6.65 6.25 0.65
C PHE A 60 -6.93 6.34 2.16
N ALA A 61 -7.52 5.28 2.72
CA ALA A 61 -7.79 5.20 4.15
C ALA A 61 -6.49 5.23 4.98
N LEU A 62 -5.47 4.48 4.53
CA LEU A 62 -4.15 4.45 5.16
C LEU A 62 -3.49 5.84 5.16
N TYR A 63 -3.55 6.55 4.02
CA TYR A 63 -3.02 7.90 3.90
C TYR A 63 -3.67 8.84 4.93
N ASN A 64 -5.00 8.88 4.98
CA ASN A 64 -5.73 9.75 5.90
C ASN A 64 -5.45 9.41 7.37
N PHE A 65 -5.41 8.11 7.70
CA PHE A 65 -5.03 7.64 9.03
C PHE A 65 -3.63 8.14 9.42
N ALA A 66 -2.64 7.94 8.55
CA ALA A 66 -1.27 8.37 8.79
C ALA A 66 -1.16 9.89 8.98
N GLN A 67 -1.88 10.69 8.18
CA GLN A 67 -1.89 12.14 8.34
C GLN A 67 -2.55 12.58 9.64
N ASN A 68 -3.65 11.94 10.02
CA ASN A 68 -4.37 12.29 11.25
C ASN A 68 -3.57 11.96 12.50
N GLU A 69 -2.95 10.78 12.55
CA GLU A 69 -2.08 10.39 13.66
C GLU A 69 -0.82 11.27 13.74
N ARG A 70 -0.21 11.61 12.60
CA ARG A 70 0.90 12.57 12.55
C ARG A 70 0.49 13.94 13.11
N ARG A 71 -0.68 14.47 12.72
CA ARG A 71 -1.20 15.76 13.21
C ARG A 71 -1.45 15.74 14.73
N ARG A 72 -1.73 14.56 15.30
CA ARG A 72 -1.88 14.35 16.76
C ARG A 72 -0.53 14.22 17.49
N GLY A 73 0.59 14.26 16.78
CA GLY A 73 1.93 14.17 17.34
C GLY A 73 2.53 12.76 17.36
N SER A 74 1.82 11.76 16.83
CA SER A 74 2.35 10.39 16.71
C SER A 74 3.41 10.32 15.60
N LYS A 75 4.44 9.50 15.80
CA LYS A 75 5.32 9.07 14.71
C LYS A 75 4.64 7.91 13.97
N VAL A 76 4.54 7.99 12.65
CA VAL A 76 3.90 6.96 11.82
C VAL A 76 4.89 6.49 10.76
N TRP A 77 5.12 5.19 10.69
CA TRP A 77 5.98 4.55 9.69
C TRP A 77 5.12 3.78 8.70
N LEU A 78 5.23 4.11 7.42
CA LEU A 78 4.54 3.41 6.35
C LEU A 78 5.50 2.46 5.63
N TYR A 79 5.00 1.31 5.19
CA TYR A 79 5.72 0.40 4.31
C TYR A 79 4.88 0.05 3.09
N TYR A 80 5.56 -0.36 2.02
CA TYR A 80 4.97 -0.95 0.83
C TYR A 80 5.65 -2.30 0.58
N PHE A 81 4.91 -3.40 0.68
CA PHE A 81 5.45 -4.73 0.51
C PHE A 81 5.43 -5.15 -0.96
N GLU A 82 6.59 -5.26 -1.59
CA GLU A 82 6.69 -5.52 -3.05
C GLU A 82 7.38 -6.85 -3.35
N HIS A 83 8.12 -7.42 -2.39
CA HIS A 83 8.79 -8.69 -2.59
C HIS A 83 7.80 -9.82 -2.84
N HIS A 84 8.12 -10.68 -3.79
CA HIS A 84 7.22 -11.75 -4.19
C HIS A 84 7.99 -12.94 -4.77
N ASN A 85 7.78 -14.13 -4.22
CA ASN A 85 8.26 -15.37 -4.82
C ASN A 85 7.25 -15.90 -5.87
N PRO A 86 7.61 -15.95 -7.16
CA PRO A 86 6.70 -16.34 -8.25
C PRO A 86 6.22 -17.79 -8.21
N VAL A 87 6.83 -18.64 -7.39
CA VAL A 87 6.37 -20.02 -7.15
C VAL A 87 5.11 -20.02 -6.31
N ILE A 88 5.01 -19.12 -5.32
CA ILE A 88 3.87 -19.00 -4.40
C ILE A 88 2.58 -18.68 -5.18
N THR A 89 2.66 -17.79 -6.17
CA THR A 89 1.50 -17.36 -6.98
C THR A 89 1.38 -18.13 -8.29
N ALA A 90 2.16 -19.19 -8.52
CA ALA A 90 2.20 -19.87 -9.82
C ALA A 90 0.82 -20.32 -10.30
N GLY A 91 -0.05 -20.79 -9.39
CA GLY A 91 -1.44 -21.15 -9.70
C GLY A 91 -2.35 -19.95 -10.00
N LEU A 92 -2.05 -18.77 -9.46
CA LEU A 92 -2.81 -17.53 -9.69
C LEU A 92 -2.48 -16.85 -11.02
N LYS A 93 -1.31 -17.15 -11.62
CA LYS A 93 -0.88 -16.54 -12.88
C LYS A 93 -1.84 -16.77 -14.04
N LEU A 94 -2.69 -17.80 -13.98
CA LEU A 94 -3.69 -18.06 -15.00
C LEU A 94 -4.89 -17.09 -14.93
N PHE A 95 -5.11 -16.47 -13.77
CA PHE A 95 -6.28 -15.63 -13.49
C PHE A 95 -5.94 -14.15 -13.27
N MET A 96 -4.66 -13.82 -13.04
CA MET A 96 -4.21 -12.47 -12.76
C MET A 96 -3.50 -11.82 -13.96
N PRO A 97 -3.67 -10.51 -14.19
CA PRO A 97 -3.06 -9.81 -15.33
C PRO A 97 -1.54 -9.57 -15.17
N PHE A 98 -0.99 -9.85 -14.00
CA PHE A 98 0.42 -9.68 -13.65
C PHE A 98 0.86 -10.71 -12.58
N SER A 99 2.18 -10.77 -12.35
CA SER A 99 2.80 -11.55 -11.28
C SER A 99 3.53 -10.59 -10.35
N ALA A 100 2.93 -10.29 -9.20
CA ALA A 100 3.46 -9.36 -8.20
C ALA A 100 3.03 -9.79 -6.80
N ALA A 101 3.47 -9.05 -5.77
CA ALA A 101 2.87 -9.16 -4.44
C ALA A 101 1.38 -8.83 -4.53
N THR A 102 0.56 -9.66 -3.88
CA THR A 102 -0.90 -9.51 -3.82
C THR A 102 -1.32 -9.29 -2.37
N HIS A 103 -2.59 -8.97 -2.14
CA HIS A 103 -3.12 -8.81 -0.78
C HIS A 103 -2.73 -9.99 0.14
N CYS A 104 -2.31 -9.67 1.36
CA CYS A 104 -1.82 -10.59 2.40
C CYS A 104 -0.47 -11.29 2.11
N THR A 105 0.19 -11.08 0.96
CA THR A 105 1.44 -11.80 0.62
C THR A 105 2.52 -11.66 1.69
N GLU A 106 2.58 -10.51 2.37
CA GLU A 106 3.50 -10.20 3.46
C GLU A 106 3.37 -11.15 4.67
N LEU A 107 2.18 -11.74 4.90
CA LEU A 107 1.96 -12.66 6.01
C LEU A 107 2.81 -13.92 5.90
N ALA A 108 3.10 -14.37 4.67
CA ALA A 108 4.00 -15.50 4.42
C ALA A 108 5.45 -15.21 4.88
N TYR A 109 5.84 -13.94 4.92
CA TYR A 109 7.17 -13.49 5.32
C TYR A 109 7.23 -13.09 6.79
N LEU A 110 6.13 -12.56 7.34
CA LEU A 110 6.05 -12.13 8.73
C LEU A 110 5.71 -13.27 9.70
N LEU A 111 4.81 -14.18 9.30
CA LEU A 111 4.20 -15.20 10.17
C LEU A 111 4.41 -16.64 9.67
N ASP A 112 5.17 -16.82 8.59
CA ASP A 112 5.37 -18.11 7.92
C ASP A 112 4.05 -18.81 7.49
N THR A 113 3.05 -18.02 7.11
CA THR A 113 1.76 -18.55 6.66
C THR A 113 1.80 -19.00 5.20
N ASN A 114 1.40 -20.24 4.93
CA ASN A 114 1.21 -20.70 3.56
C ASN A 114 -0.21 -20.39 3.06
N LEU A 115 -0.42 -19.15 2.57
CA LEU A 115 -1.74 -18.68 2.13
C LEU A 115 -2.36 -19.50 1.00
N TYR A 116 -1.54 -20.08 0.14
CA TYR A 116 -2.00 -20.80 -1.06
C TYR A 116 -1.88 -22.32 -0.93
N LEU A 117 -1.52 -22.82 0.27
CA LEU A 117 -1.34 -24.24 0.60
C LEU A 117 -0.43 -25.00 -0.38
N MET A 118 0.46 -24.29 -1.07
CA MET A 118 1.38 -24.85 -2.05
C MET A 118 2.79 -24.94 -1.43
N PRO A 119 3.46 -26.09 -1.49
CA PRO A 119 4.84 -26.17 -1.02
C PRO A 119 5.73 -25.32 -1.93
N TYR A 120 6.51 -24.43 -1.34
CA TYR A 120 7.51 -23.65 -2.05
C TYR A 120 8.80 -23.62 -1.25
N LYS A 121 9.92 -23.46 -1.96
CA LYS A 121 11.23 -23.29 -1.33
C LYS A 121 11.51 -21.81 -1.19
N LYS A 122 11.78 -21.37 0.05
CA LYS A 122 12.29 -20.04 0.33
C LYS A 122 13.65 -19.85 -0.35
N THR A 123 13.76 -18.83 -1.18
CA THR A 123 14.99 -18.38 -1.82
C THR A 123 15.86 -17.60 -0.82
N LYS A 124 17.10 -17.26 -1.20
CA LYS A 124 17.94 -16.38 -0.38
C LYS A 124 17.29 -15.01 -0.16
N ASP A 125 16.63 -14.50 -1.20
CA ASP A 125 15.92 -13.23 -1.15
C ASP A 125 14.71 -13.30 -0.21
N ASP A 126 13.98 -14.42 -0.22
CA ASP A 126 12.89 -14.65 0.74
C ASP A 126 13.40 -14.62 2.19
N LEU A 127 14.50 -15.31 2.47
CA LEU A 127 15.10 -15.34 3.81
C LEU A 127 15.55 -13.95 4.25
N LYS A 128 16.13 -13.16 3.34
CA LYS A 128 16.53 -11.78 3.62
C LYS A 128 15.32 -10.89 3.93
N VAL A 129 14.24 -11.02 3.17
CA VAL A 129 13.00 -10.26 3.41
C VAL A 129 12.33 -10.67 4.72
N ILE A 130 12.34 -11.96 5.07
CA ILE A 130 11.89 -12.46 6.38
C ILE A 130 12.67 -11.76 7.49
N GLU A 131 14.00 -11.75 7.42
CA GLU A 131 14.86 -11.10 8.41
C GLU A 131 14.55 -9.60 8.55
N ILE A 132 14.39 -8.90 7.42
CA ILE A 132 14.05 -7.47 7.40
C ILE A 132 12.70 -7.21 8.06
N ILE A 133 11.62 -7.85 7.60
CA ILE A 133 10.27 -7.53 8.05
C ILE A 133 10.06 -7.95 9.51
N THR A 134 10.55 -9.13 9.91
CA THR A 134 10.43 -9.60 11.29
C THR A 134 11.24 -8.74 12.26
N THR A 135 12.44 -8.31 11.86
CA THR A 135 13.24 -7.41 12.70
C THR A 135 12.56 -6.05 12.86
N CYS A 136 12.08 -5.45 11.78
CA CYS A 136 11.41 -4.14 11.87
C CYS A 136 10.14 -4.21 12.73
N PHE A 137 9.30 -5.24 12.56
CA PHE A 137 8.09 -5.41 13.35
C PHE A 137 8.39 -5.69 14.83
N THR A 138 9.38 -6.54 15.13
CA THR A 138 9.76 -6.83 16.52
C THR A 138 10.43 -5.64 17.20
N ASN A 139 11.20 -4.83 16.47
CA ASN A 139 11.74 -3.57 16.97
C ASN A 139 10.63 -2.58 17.28
N PHE A 140 9.68 -2.40 16.36
CA PHE A 140 8.54 -1.52 16.60
C PHE A 140 7.75 -1.94 17.84
N ALA A 141 7.50 -3.25 18.01
CA ALA A 141 6.81 -3.77 19.20
C ALA A 141 7.58 -3.53 20.52
N LYS A 142 8.91 -3.54 20.49
CA LYS A 142 9.76 -3.34 21.68
C LYS A 142 10.01 -1.87 22.03
N TYR A 143 10.19 -1.03 21.00
CA TYR A 143 10.76 0.31 21.17
C TYR A 143 9.85 1.43 20.65
N GLY A 144 8.76 1.10 19.94
CA GLY A 144 7.96 2.09 19.22
C GLY A 144 8.65 2.69 17.99
N ASP A 145 9.80 2.13 17.58
CA ASP A 145 10.60 2.56 16.43
C ASP A 145 11.09 1.30 15.68
N PRO A 146 10.80 1.15 14.36
CA PRO A 146 11.19 -0.04 13.61
C PRO A 146 12.71 -0.16 13.42
N ASN A 147 13.46 0.93 13.62
CA ASN A 147 14.92 0.95 13.51
C ASN A 147 15.62 0.32 14.72
N GLY A 148 14.88 0.00 15.78
CA GLY A 148 15.41 -0.58 17.01
C GLY A 148 15.67 0.45 18.10
N PRO A 149 16.44 0.10 19.15
CA PRO A 149 16.78 1.05 20.20
C PRO A 149 17.67 2.17 19.66
N PRO A 150 17.71 3.34 20.31
CA PRO A 150 18.67 4.39 19.99
C PRO A 150 20.09 3.87 20.27
N SER A 151 20.89 3.63 19.24
CA SER A 151 22.31 3.29 19.32
C SER A 151 23.10 4.00 18.21
N ASP A 152 24.43 4.10 18.37
CA ASP A 152 25.33 4.79 17.43
C ASP A 152 25.31 4.21 15.99
N ALA A 153 24.74 3.01 15.82
CA ALA A 153 24.28 2.47 14.55
C ALA A 153 22.89 1.86 14.77
N THR A 154 21.89 2.29 14.01
CA THR A 154 20.55 1.69 14.10
C THR A 154 20.56 0.27 13.51
N VAL A 155 19.67 -0.61 13.99
CA VAL A 155 19.59 -1.98 13.47
C VAL A 155 19.27 -1.97 11.97
N SER A 156 18.44 -1.02 11.53
CA SER A 156 18.13 -0.80 10.11
C SER A 156 19.34 -0.38 9.27
N GLU A 157 20.21 0.49 9.78
CA GLU A 157 21.46 0.86 9.10
C GLU A 157 22.38 -0.36 8.96
N SER A 158 22.46 -1.21 9.98
CA SER A 158 23.27 -2.43 9.91
C SER A 158 22.69 -3.50 8.97
N LEU A 159 21.36 -3.62 8.89
CA LEU A 159 20.68 -4.65 8.09
C LEU A 159 20.58 -4.28 6.61
N PHE A 160 20.35 -3.00 6.30
CA PHE A 160 20.11 -2.57 4.93
C PHE A 160 20.62 -1.15 4.61
N ASN A 161 21.59 -0.63 5.38
CA ASN A 161 22.27 0.66 5.14
C ASN A 161 21.32 1.85 4.96
N LEU A 162 20.20 1.84 5.69
CA LEU A 162 19.16 2.86 5.59
C LEU A 162 18.47 3.01 6.93
N SER A 163 18.15 4.25 7.29
CA SER A 163 17.23 4.56 8.39
C SER A 163 15.81 4.68 7.85
N TRP A 164 14.87 3.92 8.41
CA TRP A 164 13.45 4.01 8.08
C TRP A 164 12.84 5.20 8.82
N GLU A 165 12.65 6.29 8.10
CA GLU A 165 12.11 7.52 8.64
C GLU A 165 10.56 7.51 8.61
N PRO A 166 9.92 8.11 9.63
CA PRO A 166 8.47 8.25 9.65
C PRO A 166 7.99 9.29 8.61
N VAL A 167 6.69 9.29 8.34
CA VAL A 167 6.03 10.34 7.56
C VAL A 167 6.23 11.71 8.20
N SER A 168 6.34 12.74 7.36
CA SER A 168 6.48 14.13 7.80
C SER A 168 5.57 15.04 7.00
N GLU A 169 5.47 16.31 7.39
CA GLU A 169 4.71 17.30 6.61
C GLU A 169 5.31 17.50 5.20
N GLN A 170 6.65 17.46 5.09
CA GLN A 170 7.34 17.55 3.81
C GLN A 170 7.14 16.30 2.96
N PHE A 171 7.05 15.13 3.60
CA PHE A 171 6.93 13.82 2.93
C PHE A 171 5.78 13.02 3.55
N PRO A 172 4.52 13.37 3.24
CA PRO A 172 3.35 12.77 3.86
C PRO A 172 3.14 11.30 3.46
N GLU A 173 3.70 10.91 2.32
CA GLU A 173 3.61 9.54 1.77
C GLU A 173 4.93 8.78 1.92
N LYS A 174 5.85 9.24 2.78
CA LYS A 174 7.14 8.58 2.97
C LYS A 174 6.93 7.14 3.45
N HIS A 175 7.54 6.19 2.77
CA HIS A 175 7.41 4.78 3.11
C HIS A 175 8.66 3.98 2.76
N LEU A 176 8.84 2.85 3.45
CA LEU A 176 9.86 1.86 3.12
C LEU A 176 9.29 0.82 2.14
N LYS A 177 9.88 0.70 0.96
CA LYS A 177 9.60 -0.43 0.05
C LYS A 177 10.35 -1.65 0.56
N ILE A 178 9.60 -2.69 0.95
CA ILE A 178 10.15 -3.95 1.46
C ILE A 178 10.44 -4.88 0.28
N LEU A 179 11.74 -5.06 0.06
CA LEU A 179 12.39 -5.84 -0.99
C LEU A 179 13.67 -6.45 -0.37
N PRO A 180 14.36 -7.40 -1.05
CA PRO A 180 15.65 -7.90 -0.58
C PRO A 180 16.69 -6.80 -0.37
N THR A 181 16.57 -5.69 -1.11
CA THR A 181 17.27 -4.44 -0.85
C THR A 181 16.23 -3.34 -0.63
N PRO A 182 15.90 -3.03 0.63
CA PRO A 182 14.91 -2.00 0.96
C PRO A 182 15.26 -0.63 0.40
N ILE A 183 14.24 0.13 0.01
CA ILE A 183 14.40 1.49 -0.52
C ILE A 183 13.34 2.38 0.12
N GLN A 184 13.76 3.50 0.71
CA GLN A 184 12.83 4.52 1.15
C GLN A 184 12.40 5.42 -0.02
N LYS A 185 11.11 5.66 -0.13
CA LYS A 185 10.51 6.58 -1.11
C LYS A 185 9.78 7.70 -0.39
N ASN A 186 9.83 8.89 -0.97
CA ASN A 186 9.17 10.08 -0.43
C ASN A 186 7.74 10.29 -0.96
N THR A 187 7.39 9.60 -2.04
CA THR A 187 6.10 9.70 -2.72
C THR A 187 5.59 8.30 -3.04
N PHE A 188 4.27 8.13 -2.97
CA PHE A 188 3.58 6.90 -3.36
C PHE A 188 2.80 7.16 -4.63
N GLU A 189 3.01 6.34 -5.67
CA GLU A 189 2.14 6.27 -6.85
C GLU A 189 1.70 7.65 -7.40
N THR A 190 2.63 8.51 -7.83
CA THR A 190 2.32 9.87 -8.35
C THR A 190 1.45 10.75 -7.44
N ARG A 191 1.50 10.50 -6.12
CA ARG A 191 0.74 11.21 -5.08
C ARG A 191 -0.78 11.08 -5.26
N ARG A 192 -1.24 9.92 -5.76
CA ARG A 192 -2.66 9.66 -6.01
C ARG A 192 -3.51 9.85 -4.76
N CYS A 193 -3.08 9.30 -3.63
CA CYS A 193 -3.82 9.39 -2.36
C CYS A 193 -3.93 10.82 -1.84
N GLU A 194 -2.84 11.60 -1.88
CA GLU A 194 -2.90 13.02 -1.54
C GLU A 194 -3.77 13.85 -2.50
N LYS A 195 -3.72 13.57 -3.81
CA LYS A 195 -4.62 14.24 -4.76
C LYS A 195 -6.07 13.91 -4.41
N PHE A 196 -6.36 12.65 -4.09
CA PHE A 196 -7.70 12.23 -3.74
C PHE A 196 -8.19 12.80 -2.42
N SER A 197 -7.32 12.99 -1.42
CA SER A 197 -7.75 13.53 -0.11
C SER A 197 -8.31 14.94 -0.24
N LYS A 198 -7.77 15.74 -1.15
CA LYS A 198 -8.23 17.10 -1.45
C LYS A 198 -9.62 17.15 -2.10
N PHE A 199 -10.11 16.06 -2.70
CA PHE A 199 -11.49 16.00 -3.20
C PHE A 199 -12.46 15.72 -2.05
N TYR A 200 -12.13 14.76 -1.18
CA TYR A 200 -13.01 14.39 -0.07
C TYR A 200 -13.07 15.43 1.05
N GLU A 201 -12.03 16.26 1.23
CA GLU A 201 -12.09 17.42 2.14
C GLU A 201 -13.06 18.53 1.68
N LYS A 202 -13.51 18.48 0.41
CA LYS A 202 -14.44 19.47 -0.18
C LYS A 202 -15.89 18.99 -0.25
N LEU A 203 -16.14 17.73 0.12
CA LEU A 203 -17.47 17.14 0.28
C LEU A 203 -17.93 17.32 1.74
#